data_AF-V5GZH7-F1
#
_entry.id   AF-V5GZH7-F1
#
_cell.length_a   1.000
_cell.length_b   1.000
_cell.length_c   1.000
_cell.angle_alpha   90.00
_cell.angle_beta   90.00
_cell.angle_gamma   90.00
#
_symmetry.space_group_name_H-M   'P 1'
#
loop_
_entity.id
_entity.type
_entity.pdbx_description
1 polymer ?
#
loop_
_entity_poly.entity_id
_entity_poly.type
_entity_poly.pdbx_seq_one_letter_code
_entity_poly.pdbx_strand_id
1 'polypeptide(L)'
;RSQSCSTIWQEMRYGRVTAPKDYEAIKCKTLRRVNRKHIRSKHFSNSGYDKGVKIRKCRFKCLTALKFSKAGIFLSTDYPIVGASPDAINDNFVIEIKNP
;
A
#
# COMPACT_ATOMS: atom_id res chain seq x y z
N ARG A 1 12.53 -6.91 0.69
CA ARG A 1 11.21 -6.30 0.40
C ARG A 1 10.85 -5.32 1.51
N SER A 2 11.20 -4.05 1.33
CA SER A 2 11.00 -2.95 2.29
C SER A 2 10.07 -1.92 1.63
N GLN A 3 8.76 -2.05 1.85
CA GLN A 3 7.72 -1.29 1.13
C GLN A 3 7.93 0.22 1.17
N SER A 4 7.95 0.83 2.35
CA SER A 4 7.99 2.28 2.51
C SER A 4 9.34 2.93 2.19
N CYS A 5 10.43 2.21 2.43
CA CYS A 5 11.79 2.75 2.35
C CYS A 5 12.47 2.43 1.01
N SER A 6 11.80 1.71 0.10
CA SER A 6 12.35 1.38 -1.22
C SER A 6 11.91 2.39 -2.26
N THR A 7 12.86 3.06 -2.92
CA THR A 7 12.60 3.99 -4.02
C THR A 7 11.87 3.30 -5.17
N ILE A 8 12.29 2.08 -5.53
CA ILE A 8 11.65 1.25 -6.56
C ILE A 8 10.18 0.99 -6.24
N TRP A 9 9.85 0.71 -4.97
CA TRP A 9 8.45 0.52 -4.57
C TRP A 9 7.61 1.79 -4.76
N GLN A 10 8.20 2.97 -4.51
CA GLN A 10 7.53 4.26 -4.71
C GLN A 10 7.32 4.55 -6.21
N GLU A 11 8.33 4.28 -7.04
CA GLU A 11 8.25 4.41 -8.50
C GLU A 11 7.19 3.48 -9.09
N MET A 12 7.13 2.23 -8.61
CA MET A 12 6.12 1.27 -9.05
C MET A 12 4.69 1.66 -8.67
N ARG A 13 4.48 2.56 -7.70
CA ARG A 13 3.14 3.11 -7.40
C ARG A 13 2.83 4.41 -8.14
N TYR A 14 3.85 5.06 -8.70
CA TYR A 14 3.65 6.26 -9.49
C TYR A 14 2.85 5.93 -10.76
N GLY A 15 1.86 6.75 -11.09
CA GLY A 15 1.06 6.51 -12.29
C GLY A 15 -0.09 5.50 -12.11
N ARG A 16 -0.14 4.79 -10.98
CA ARG A 16 -1.05 3.66 -10.75
C ARG A 16 -2.15 3.96 -9.73
N VAL A 17 -3.30 3.30 -9.95
CA VAL A 17 -4.39 3.19 -8.98
C VAL A 17 -4.01 2.08 -8.00
N THR A 18 -4.09 2.36 -6.70
CA THR A 18 -3.65 1.40 -5.69
C THR A 18 -4.66 1.27 -4.56
N ALA A 19 -4.83 0.06 -4.02
CA ALA A 19 -5.90 -0.33 -3.10
C ALA A 19 -6.38 0.75 -2.10
N PRO A 20 -5.52 1.48 -1.37
CA PRO A 20 -5.98 2.55 -0.46
C PRO A 20 -6.74 3.70 -1.13
N LYS A 21 -6.61 3.88 -2.45
CA LYS A 21 -7.15 4.99 -3.25
C LYS A 21 -8.19 4.52 -4.28
N ASP A 22 -8.47 3.23 -4.37
CA ASP A 22 -9.40 2.67 -5.36
C ASP A 22 -10.81 3.21 -5.15
N TYR A 23 -11.26 3.28 -3.89
CA TYR A 23 -12.55 3.85 -3.52
C TYR A 23 -12.70 5.32 -3.93
N GLU A 24 -11.64 6.11 -3.75
CA GLU A 24 -11.61 7.52 -4.17
C GLU A 24 -11.60 7.65 -5.70
N ALA A 25 -10.87 6.77 -6.39
CA ALA A 25 -10.80 6.74 -7.84
C ALA A 25 -12.16 6.44 -8.48
N ILE A 26 -12.89 5.44 -7.95
CA ILE A 26 -14.22 5.04 -8.44
C ILE A 26 -15.25 6.18 -8.28
N LYS A 27 -15.15 6.98 -7.21
CA LYS A 27 -16.07 8.10 -6.96
C LYS A 27 -15.71 9.39 -7.70
N CYS A 28 -14.59 9.42 -8.41
CA CYS A 28 -14.11 10.62 -9.09
C CYS A 28 -14.85 10.82 -10.42
N LYS A 29 -15.87 11.70 -10.43
CA LYS A 29 -16.69 11.98 -11.62
C LYS A 29 -16.04 12.91 -12.67
N THR A 30 -14.81 13.37 -12.45
CA THR A 30 -14.16 14.33 -13.36
C THR A 30 -12.81 13.77 -13.82
N LEU A 31 -12.65 13.58 -15.13
CA LEU A 31 -11.41 13.10 -15.76
C LEU A 31 -10.18 13.93 -15.32
N ARG A 32 -10.35 15.25 -15.13
CA ARG A 32 -9.32 16.18 -14.63
C ARG A 32 -9.03 16.07 -13.11
N ARG A 33 -9.95 15.56 -12.28
CA ARG A 33 -9.78 15.39 -10.80
C ARG A 33 -9.27 14.01 -10.40
N VAL A 34 -9.03 13.08 -11.33
CA VAL A 34 -8.06 11.98 -11.14
C VAL A 34 -6.67 12.61 -11.06
N ASN A 35 -6.52 13.37 -9.99
CA ASN A 35 -5.50 14.37 -9.79
C ASN A 35 -4.18 13.64 -9.70
N ARG A 36 -3.10 14.30 -10.13
CA ARG A 36 -1.73 13.85 -9.87
C ARG A 36 -1.50 13.49 -8.39
N LYS A 37 -2.35 13.92 -7.45
CA LYS A 37 -2.36 13.53 -6.02
C LYS A 37 -2.92 12.13 -5.72
N HIS A 38 -3.91 11.63 -6.45
CA HIS A 38 -4.43 10.26 -6.26
C HIS A 38 -3.44 9.23 -6.82
N ILE A 39 -2.78 9.56 -7.92
CA ILE A 39 -1.84 8.67 -8.61
C ILE A 39 -0.38 8.81 -8.11
N ARG A 40 -0.09 9.80 -7.26
CA ARG A 40 1.25 10.02 -6.67
C ARG A 40 1.29 9.56 -5.23
N SER A 41 2.11 8.56 -4.94
CA SER A 41 2.54 8.19 -3.59
C SER A 41 3.74 9.03 -3.18
N LYS A 42 3.59 10.35 -3.01
CA LYS A 42 4.66 11.10 -2.33
C LYS A 42 4.60 10.73 -0.84
N HIS A 43 5.61 10.03 -0.36
CA HIS A 43 5.85 9.89 1.08
C HIS A 43 6.20 11.28 1.64
N PHE A 44 5.31 11.84 2.44
CA PHE A 44 5.70 12.87 3.41
C PHE A 44 5.88 12.15 4.74
N SER A 45 7.13 12.06 5.22
CA SER A 45 7.43 11.59 6.56
C SER A 45 6.93 12.63 7.56
N ASN A 46 5.67 12.51 7.96
CA ASN A 46 5.10 13.31 9.03
C ASN A 46 5.05 12.44 10.31
N SER A 47 5.03 13.08 11.49
CA SER A 47 5.07 12.41 12.80
C SER A 47 4.01 11.30 12.99
N GLY A 48 2.85 11.41 12.35
CA GLY A 48 1.81 10.37 12.35
C GLY A 48 2.18 9.11 11.55
N TYR A 49 2.92 9.27 10.45
CA TYR A 49 3.39 8.16 9.62
C TYR A 49 4.37 7.26 10.39
N ASP A 50 5.35 7.87 11.06
CA ASP A 50 6.37 7.14 11.81
C ASP A 50 5.79 6.40 13.02
N LYS A 51 4.82 7.02 13.70
CA LYS A 51 4.02 6.35 14.74
C LYS A 51 3.27 5.14 14.17
N GLY A 52 2.61 5.30 13.03
CA GLY A 52 1.89 4.21 12.36
C GLY A 52 2.80 3.06 11.93
N VAL A 53 4.01 3.34 11.46
CA VAL A 53 5.01 2.30 11.12
C VAL A 53 5.45 1.53 12.36
N LYS A 54 5.74 2.22 13.48
CA LYS A 54 6.12 1.57 14.75
C LYS A 54 5.01 0.66 15.28
N ILE A 55 3.76 1.15 15.31
CA ILE A 55 2.60 0.38 15.78
C ILE A 55 2.39 -0.88 14.91
N ARG A 56 2.47 -0.75 13.57
CA ARG A 56 2.34 -1.91 12.66
C ARG A 56 3.40 -2.98 12.93
N LYS A 57 4.66 -2.57 13.11
CA LYS A 57 5.75 -3.50 13.47
C LYS A 57 5.46 -4.24 14.77
N CYS A 58 4.87 -3.56 15.76
CA CYS A 58 4.47 -4.19 17.02
C CYS A 58 3.36 -5.22 16.81
N ARG A 59 2.30 -4.87 16.07
CA ARG A 59 1.20 -5.81 15.77
C ARG A 59 1.65 -7.03 14.99
N PHE A 60 2.60 -6.87 14.07
CA PHE A 60 3.21 -8.01 13.38
C PHE A 60 3.94 -8.96 14.34
N LYS A 61 4.55 -8.46 15.41
CA LYS A 61 5.13 -9.30 16.47
C LYS A 61 4.06 -10.02 17.30
N CYS A 62 2.84 -9.50 17.38
CA CYS A 62 1.73 -10.20 18.04
C CYS A 62 1.15 -11.33 17.19
N LEU A 63 1.39 -11.31 15.87
CA LEU A 63 0.93 -12.32 14.92
C LEU A 63 1.93 -13.48 14.76
N THR A 64 2.80 -13.75 15.74
CA THR A 64 3.91 -14.73 15.65
C THR A 64 3.48 -16.17 15.37
N ALA A 65 2.24 -16.54 15.71
CA ALA A 65 1.69 -17.86 15.40
C ALA A 65 1.39 -18.05 13.89
N LEU A 66 1.26 -16.95 13.14
CA LEU A 66 0.99 -16.99 11.70
C LEU A 66 2.31 -16.96 10.93
N LYS A 67 2.50 -17.93 10.04
CA LYS A 67 3.58 -17.91 9.06
C LYS A 67 3.16 -17.01 7.89
N PHE A 68 3.83 -15.87 7.75
CA PHE A 68 3.63 -14.94 6.63
C PHE A 68 4.96 -14.30 6.23
N SER A 69 4.97 -13.76 5.01
CA SER A 69 6.11 -13.03 4.45
C SER A 69 5.74 -11.57 4.21
N LYS A 70 6.77 -10.70 4.23
CA LYS A 70 6.61 -9.31 3.78
C LYS A 70 6.27 -9.29 2.29
N ALA A 71 5.24 -8.53 1.95
CA ALA A 71 4.81 -8.36 0.57
C ALA A 71 5.53 -7.20 -0.13
N GLY A 72 5.71 -7.32 -1.44
CA GLY A 72 6.06 -6.21 -2.33
C GLY A 72 4.80 -5.56 -2.90
N ILE A 73 4.96 -4.90 -4.04
CA ILE A 73 3.82 -4.51 -4.87
C ILE A 73 3.47 -5.65 -5.84
N PHE A 74 2.18 -5.90 -6.00
CA PHE A 74 1.60 -6.81 -6.98
C PHE A 74 0.80 -5.98 -7.97
N LEU A 75 0.98 -6.25 -9.26
CA LEU A 75 0.24 -5.60 -10.34
C LEU A 75 -0.75 -6.61 -10.92
N SER A 76 -1.93 -6.14 -11.34
CA SER A 76 -2.81 -6.96 -12.16
C SER A 76 -2.15 -7.20 -13.52
N THR A 77 -2.18 -8.45 -13.98
CA THR A 77 -1.71 -8.83 -15.33
C THR A 77 -2.55 -8.18 -16.41
N ASP A 78 -3.86 -8.16 -16.20
CA ASP A 78 -4.83 -7.68 -17.20
C ASP A 78 -4.93 -6.15 -17.20
N TYR A 79 -4.69 -5.54 -16.02
CA TYR A 79 -4.73 -4.09 -15.85
C TYR A 79 -3.51 -3.61 -15.04
N PRO A 80 -2.32 -3.47 -15.65
CA PRO A 80 -1.09 -3.07 -14.96
C PRO A 80 -1.11 -1.67 -14.32
N ILE A 81 -2.17 -0.90 -14.61
CA ILE A 81 -2.49 0.38 -13.94
C ILE A 81 -3.01 0.18 -12.52
N VAL A 82 -3.49 -1.02 -12.17
CA VAL A 82 -3.99 -1.40 -10.85
C VAL A 82 -2.94 -2.22 -10.12
N GLY A 83 -2.67 -1.87 -8.86
CA GLY A 83 -1.74 -2.63 -8.03
C GLY A 83 -2.01 -2.53 -6.53
N ALA A 84 -1.64 -3.56 -5.80
CA ALA A 84 -1.77 -3.63 -4.35
C ALA A 84 -0.43 -3.94 -3.69
N SER A 85 -0.24 -3.48 -2.46
CA SER A 85 0.90 -3.86 -1.63
C SER A 85 0.36 -4.17 -0.24
N PRO A 86 -0.13 -5.40 -0.03
CA PRO A 86 -0.62 -5.80 1.29
C PRO A 86 0.51 -5.73 2.33
N ASP A 87 0.19 -5.55 3.61
CA ASP A 87 1.23 -5.47 4.64
C ASP A 87 1.99 -6.81 4.79
N ALA A 88 1.31 -7.95 4.67
CA ALA A 88 1.91 -9.29 4.60
C ALA A 88 1.01 -10.29 3.86
N ILE A 89 1.60 -11.41 3.41
CA ILE A 89 0.89 -12.50 2.72
C ILE A 89 1.41 -13.87 3.11
N ASN A 90 0.59 -14.90 2.90
CA ASN A 90 1.02 -16.29 2.72
C ASN A 90 0.14 -16.96 1.65
N ASP A 91 0.23 -18.28 1.54
CA ASP A 91 -0.48 -19.05 0.52
C ASP A 91 -2.01 -19.11 0.74
N ASN A 92 -2.47 -18.80 1.97
CA ASN A 92 -3.86 -18.97 2.37
C ASN A 92 -4.60 -17.64 2.58
N PHE A 93 -3.89 -16.57 2.91
CA PHE A 93 -4.50 -15.29 3.27
C PHE A 93 -3.58 -14.08 3.05
N VAL A 94 -4.22 -12.91 3.00
CA VAL A 94 -3.61 -11.59 2.88
C VAL A 94 -3.86 -10.80 4.15
N ILE A 95 -2.83 -10.13 4.69
CA ILE A 95 -2.92 -9.31 5.89
C ILE A 95 -2.84 -7.83 5.53
N GLU A 96 -3.81 -7.06 6.01
CA GLU A 96 -3.84 -5.59 5.99
C GLU A 96 -4.05 -5.09 7.43
N ILE A 97 -3.09 -4.34 7.99
CA ILE A 97 -3.15 -3.81 9.34
C ILE A 97 -3.53 -2.32 9.29
N LYS A 98 -4.76 -2.03 9.69
CA LYS A 98 -5.26 -0.65 9.84
C LYS A 98 -4.90 -0.09 11.21
N ASN A 99 -4.28 1.08 11.25
CA ASN A 99 -4.17 1.89 12.46
C ASN A 99 -5.21 3.02 12.35
N PRO A 100 -6.33 2.95 13.08
CA PRO A 100 -7.33 4.02 13.10
C PRO A 100 -6.75 5.33 13.62
#